data_AF-A0A2E7QKK5-F1
#
_entry.id   AF-A0A2E7QKK5-F1
#
_cell.length_a   1.000
_cell.length_b   1.000
_cell.length_c   1.000
_cell.angle_alpha   90.00
_cell.angle_beta   90.00
_cell.angle_gamma   90.00
#
_symmetry.space_group_name_H-M   'P 1'
#
loop_
_entity.id
_entity.type
_entity.pdbx_description
1 polymer ?
#
loop_
_entity_poly.entity_id
_entity_poly.type
_entity_poly.pdbx_seq_one_letter_code
_entity_poly.pdbx_strand_id
1 'polypeptide(L)'
;MAQAINAFLGTSAARPSDPGTITLDVPDDYENNVVGLLTDIEQLRIEPDQLARVIIDEQSGTIVMGENVKISTVAIAQGNLTIRITDAAQVSQPGPFAEVGTTTTVARTDVQVDEGSDKKLTVVTSGVTLQDLVNGLNSLGIGPRDLITILQAVKAAGALQAEIAVM
;
A
#
# COMPACT_ATOMS: atom_id res chain seq x y z
N MET A 1 -15.43 1.90 -3.88
CA MET A 1 -16.47 2.95 -3.96
C MET A 1 -17.88 2.45 -3.63
N ALA A 2 -18.46 1.48 -4.34
CA ALA A 2 -19.84 1.01 -4.08
C ALA A 2 -20.08 0.58 -2.61
N GLN A 3 -19.10 -0.09 -2.00
CA GLN A 3 -19.17 -0.46 -0.57
C GLN A 3 -19.22 0.76 0.37
N ALA A 4 -18.53 1.85 0.04
CA ALA A 4 -18.56 3.09 0.82
C ALA A 4 -19.95 3.74 0.75
N ILE A 5 -20.56 3.75 -0.44
CA ILE A 5 -21.93 4.25 -0.64
C ILE A 5 -22.93 3.40 0.15
N ASN A 6 -22.84 2.07 0.07
CA ASN A 6 -23.72 1.17 0.84
C ASN A 6 -23.54 1.32 2.36
N ALA A 7 -22.31 1.52 2.82
CA ALA A 7 -22.03 1.74 4.25
C ALA A 7 -22.62 3.07 4.74
N PHE A 8 -22.59 4.12 3.92
CA PHE A 8 -23.19 5.40 4.23
C PHE A 8 -24.73 5.32 4.25
N LEU A 9 -25.33 4.68 3.24
CA LEU A 9 -26.78 4.56 3.12
C LEU A 9 -27.40 3.51 4.06
N GLY A 10 -26.58 2.64 4.66
CA GLY A 10 -27.06 1.54 5.53
C GLY A 10 -27.85 0.46 4.79
N THR A 11 -27.86 0.48 3.46
CA THR A 11 -28.58 -0.45 2.59
C THR A 11 -27.74 -0.85 1.38
N SER A 12 -28.11 -1.95 0.71
CA SER A 12 -27.41 -2.46 -0.47
C SER A 12 -27.97 -1.86 -1.77
N ALA A 13 -27.90 -0.54 -1.88
CA ALA A 13 -28.43 0.25 -2.99
C ALA A 13 -27.46 0.40 -4.17
N ALA A 14 -26.15 0.37 -3.91
CA ALA A 14 -25.10 0.60 -4.90
C ALA A 14 -24.43 -0.71 -5.33
N ARG A 15 -24.29 -0.90 -6.64
CA ARG A 15 -23.57 -2.04 -7.25
C ARG A 15 -22.59 -1.55 -8.31
N PRO A 16 -21.34 -2.04 -8.33
CA PRO A 16 -20.38 -1.68 -9.37
C PRO A 16 -20.80 -2.33 -10.70
N SER A 17 -20.83 -1.57 -11.78
CA SER A 17 -21.02 -2.10 -13.14
C SER A 17 -19.69 -2.30 -13.87
N ASP A 18 -18.73 -1.40 -13.62
CA ASP A 18 -17.35 -1.46 -14.12
C ASP A 18 -16.41 -0.72 -13.14
N PRO A 19 -15.07 -0.67 -13.36
CA PRO A 19 -14.13 -0.03 -12.42
C PRO A 19 -14.37 1.47 -12.15
N GLY A 20 -15.09 2.17 -13.02
CA GLY A 20 -15.39 3.60 -12.88
C GLY A 20 -16.87 3.94 -12.68
N THR A 21 -17.78 2.97 -12.88
CA THR A 21 -19.22 3.20 -12.90
C THR A 21 -19.96 2.37 -11.86
N ILE A 22 -20.94 2.99 -11.21
CA ILE A 22 -21.77 2.38 -10.16
C ILE A 22 -23.23 2.60 -10.54
N THR A 23 -24.01 1.53 -10.51
CA THR A 23 -25.47 1.59 -10.60
C THR A 23 -26.03 1.74 -9.19
N LEU A 24 -26.93 2.71 -9.01
CA LEU A 24 -27.56 3.01 -7.72
C LEU A 24 -29.07 2.88 -7.85
N ASP A 25 -29.65 2.01 -7.02
CA ASP A 25 -31.09 1.94 -6.81
C ASP A 25 -31.48 2.96 -5.73
N VAL A 26 -32.44 3.83 -6.00
CA VAL A 26 -32.86 4.88 -5.03
C VAL A 26 -33.60 4.22 -3.86
N PRO A 27 -33.12 4.36 -2.60
CA PRO A 27 -33.82 3.84 -1.44
C PRO A 27 -35.13 4.59 -1.16
N ASP A 28 -36.09 3.91 -0.52
CA ASP A 28 -37.41 4.46 -0.15
C ASP A 28 -37.32 5.81 0.58
N ASP A 29 -36.33 5.97 1.46
CA ASP A 29 -36.07 7.21 2.23
C ASP A 29 -35.72 8.42 1.34
N TYR A 30 -35.27 8.17 0.11
CA TYR A 30 -34.83 9.18 -0.84
C TYR A 30 -35.71 9.28 -2.10
N GLU A 31 -36.83 8.55 -2.20
CA GLU A 31 -37.73 8.58 -3.37
C GLU A 31 -38.20 10.00 -3.75
N ASN A 32 -38.44 10.85 -2.76
CA ASN A 32 -38.85 12.24 -2.95
C ASN A 32 -37.68 13.26 -2.85
N ASN A 33 -36.45 12.78 -2.64
CA ASN A 33 -35.26 13.61 -2.44
C ASN A 33 -34.01 13.03 -3.13
N VAL A 34 -34.13 12.68 -4.41
CA VAL A 34 -33.02 12.14 -5.21
C VAL A 34 -31.84 13.11 -5.30
N VAL A 35 -32.10 14.43 -5.31
CA VAL A 35 -31.05 15.45 -5.34
C VAL A 35 -30.24 15.48 -4.03
N GLY A 36 -30.91 15.27 -2.89
CA GLY A 36 -30.24 15.12 -1.60
C GLY A 36 -29.36 13.88 -1.56
N LEU A 37 -29.86 12.74 -2.05
CA LEU A 37 -29.08 11.50 -2.18
C LEU A 37 -27.79 11.72 -2.99
N LEU A 38 -27.90 12.41 -4.13
CA LEU A 38 -26.73 12.69 -4.96
C LEU A 38 -25.71 13.57 -4.22
N THR A 39 -26.18 14.59 -3.51
CA THR A 39 -25.33 15.51 -2.74
C THR A 39 -24.61 14.78 -1.61
N ASP A 40 -25.32 13.92 -0.88
CA ASP A 40 -24.77 13.13 0.21
C ASP A 40 -23.68 12.16 -0.30
N ILE A 41 -23.92 11.51 -1.45
CA ILE A 41 -22.95 10.61 -2.08
C ILE A 41 -21.73 11.37 -2.60
N GLU A 42 -21.90 12.54 -3.22
CA GLU A 42 -20.78 13.37 -3.71
C GLU A 42 -19.84 13.82 -2.59
N GLN A 43 -20.35 13.96 -1.36
CA GLN A 43 -19.55 14.34 -0.20
C GLN A 43 -18.72 13.18 0.38
N LEU A 44 -18.95 11.94 -0.04
CA LEU A 44 -18.18 10.79 0.43
C LEU A 44 -16.73 10.87 -0.06
N ARG A 45 -15.81 10.99 0.90
CA ARG A 45 -14.38 10.81 0.63
C ARG A 45 -14.06 9.33 0.58
N ILE A 46 -13.58 8.87 -0.56
CA ILE A 46 -13.24 7.47 -0.79
C ILE A 46 -11.81 7.44 -1.33
N GLU A 47 -10.96 6.60 -0.76
CA GLU A 47 -9.66 6.27 -1.35
C GLU A 47 -9.89 5.22 -2.44
N PRO A 48 -9.66 5.53 -3.73
CA PRO A 48 -9.75 4.54 -4.78
C PRO A 48 -8.57 3.57 -4.68
N ASP A 49 -8.81 2.31 -5.07
CA ASP A 49 -7.71 1.40 -5.36
C ASP A 49 -6.99 1.91 -6.62
N GLN A 50 -5.79 2.45 -6.42
CA GLN A 50 -4.91 2.81 -7.53
C GLN A 50 -3.92 1.68 -7.78
N LEU A 51 -3.86 1.24 -9.04
CA LEU A 51 -2.78 0.36 -9.49
C LEU A 51 -1.45 1.07 -9.25
N ALA A 52 -0.58 0.44 -8.48
CA ALA A 52 0.75 0.99 -8.21
C ALA A 52 1.54 1.06 -9.53
N ARG A 53 2.12 2.22 -9.84
CA ARG A 53 2.86 2.44 -11.09
C ARG A 53 4.27 2.92 -10.80
N VAL A 54 5.22 2.38 -11.56
CA VAL A 54 6.63 2.74 -11.54
C VAL A 54 7.02 3.17 -12.94
N ILE A 55 7.52 4.39 -13.06
CA ILE A 55 8.01 4.98 -14.31
C ILE A 55 9.52 5.15 -14.17
N ILE A 56 10.27 4.64 -15.13
CA ILE A 56 11.73 4.68 -15.13
C ILE A 56 12.18 5.29 -16.44
N ASP A 57 13.02 6.32 -16.37
CA ASP A 57 13.71 6.91 -17.50
C ASP A 57 15.13 6.33 -17.55
N GLU A 58 15.44 5.56 -18.61
CA GLU A 58 16.75 4.89 -18.73
C GLU A 58 17.89 5.90 -18.94
N GLN A 59 17.63 7.01 -19.61
CA GLN A 59 18.63 8.00 -19.99
C GLN A 59 19.00 8.91 -18.81
N SER A 60 17.99 9.40 -18.08
CA SER A 60 18.20 10.29 -16.93
C SER A 60 18.41 9.54 -15.62
N GLY A 61 18.07 8.24 -15.56
CA GLY A 61 18.08 7.45 -14.33
C GLY A 61 16.99 7.87 -13.34
N THR A 62 16.02 8.67 -13.78
CA THR A 62 14.91 9.13 -12.94
C THR A 62 13.91 8.00 -12.71
N ILE A 63 13.53 7.77 -11.45
CA ILE A 63 12.55 6.76 -11.05
C ILE A 63 11.41 7.47 -10.33
N VAL A 64 10.18 7.30 -10.85
CA VAL A 64 8.95 7.83 -10.24
C VAL A 64 8.08 6.65 -9.83
N MET A 65 7.63 6.64 -8.58
CA MET A 65 6.90 5.53 -7.97
C MET A 65 5.64 6.06 -7.28
N GLY A 66 4.54 5.32 -7.37
CA GLY A 66 3.34 5.61 -6.56
C GLY A 66 3.56 5.36 -5.07
N GLU A 67 2.76 6.02 -4.23
CA GLU A 67 2.87 5.99 -2.76
C GLU A 67 2.76 4.58 -2.14
N ASN A 68 2.06 3.64 -2.81
CA ASN A 68 1.68 2.34 -2.25
C ASN A 68 2.38 1.14 -2.90
N VAL A 69 3.58 1.30 -3.46
CA VAL A 69 4.30 0.18 -4.08
C VAL A 69 4.96 -0.71 -3.01
N LYS A 70 4.34 -1.86 -2.74
CA LYS A 70 4.86 -2.88 -1.80
C LYS A 70 5.59 -4.01 -2.52
N ILE A 71 6.63 -4.55 -1.87
CA ILE A 71 7.39 -5.71 -2.36
C ILE A 71 7.21 -6.87 -1.40
N SER A 72 6.91 -8.04 -1.94
CA SER A 72 6.89 -9.31 -1.19
C SER A 72 8.29 -9.91 -1.09
N THR A 73 8.51 -10.77 -0.10
CA THR A 73 9.78 -11.50 0.10
C THR A 73 10.24 -12.18 -1.19
N VAL A 74 11.41 -11.82 -1.69
CA VAL A 74 12.02 -12.41 -2.90
C VAL A 74 13.53 -12.48 -2.76
N ALA A 75 14.12 -13.53 -3.34
CA ALA A 75 15.56 -13.66 -3.49
C ALA A 75 15.92 -13.45 -4.97
N ILE A 76 16.87 -12.56 -5.24
CA ILE A 76 17.28 -12.16 -6.58
C ILE A 76 18.76 -12.49 -6.73
N ALA A 77 19.11 -13.19 -7.80
CA ALA A 77 20.49 -13.46 -8.17
C ALA A 77 20.76 -12.82 -9.53
N GLN A 78 21.62 -11.81 -9.59
CA GLN A 78 22.02 -11.15 -10.84
C GLN A 78 23.53 -10.99 -10.88
N GLY A 79 24.18 -11.68 -11.83
CA GLY A 79 25.64 -11.72 -11.93
C GLY A 79 26.30 -12.31 -10.68
N ASN A 80 27.13 -11.51 -10.01
CA ASN A 80 27.82 -11.85 -8.76
C ASN A 80 27.06 -11.38 -7.49
N LEU A 81 25.84 -10.85 -7.61
CA LEU A 81 25.08 -10.29 -6.49
C LEU A 81 23.92 -11.20 -6.11
N THR A 82 23.85 -11.58 -4.83
CA THR A 82 22.70 -12.29 -4.23
C THR A 82 22.00 -11.35 -3.26
N ILE A 83 20.77 -10.94 -3.61
CA ILE A 83 19.94 -10.07 -2.78
C ILE A 83 18.85 -10.94 -2.16
N ARG A 84 18.69 -10.87 -0.83
CA ARG A 84 17.63 -11.56 -0.10
C ARG A 84 16.79 -10.52 0.63
N ILE A 85 15.54 -10.37 0.21
CA ILE A 85 14.57 -9.50 0.87
C ILE A 85 13.79 -10.39 1.82
N THR A 86 13.99 -10.22 3.13
CA THR A 86 13.25 -10.92 4.19
C THR A 86 12.43 -9.92 4.97
N ASP A 87 11.15 -10.23 5.16
CA ASP A 87 10.28 -9.48 6.06
C ASP A 87 10.70 -9.76 7.51
N ALA A 88 11.34 -8.79 8.16
CA ALA A 88 11.87 -8.98 9.51
C ALA A 88 10.77 -8.71 10.53
N ALA A 89 9.97 -9.74 10.82
CA ALA A 89 9.06 -9.69 11.97
C ALA A 89 9.89 -9.69 13.27
N GLN A 90 9.99 -8.54 13.92
CA GLN A 90 10.68 -8.42 15.20
C GLN A 90 9.80 -9.01 16.31
N VAL A 91 10.18 -10.18 16.82
CA VAL A 91 9.54 -10.80 17.97
C VAL A 91 10.11 -10.23 19.26
N SER A 92 9.28 -9.51 20.02
CA SER A 92 9.59 -9.12 21.40
C SER A 92 9.16 -10.26 22.32
N GLN A 93 10.10 -11.13 22.67
CA GLN A 93 9.85 -12.19 23.64
C GLN A 93 10.37 -11.73 25.01
N PRO A 94 9.50 -11.53 26.03
CA PRO A 94 9.93 -11.17 27.37
C PRO A 94 10.85 -12.25 27.96
N GLY A 95 11.78 -11.84 28.82
CA GLY A 95 12.77 -12.74 29.44
C GLY A 95 12.13 -13.91 30.21
N PRO A 96 12.87 -15.02 30.39
CA PRO A 96 12.37 -16.35 30.77
C PRO A 96 11.76 -16.48 32.19
N PHE A 97 11.54 -15.38 32.91
CA PHE A 97 10.93 -15.34 34.24
C PHE A 97 9.65 -14.49 34.33
N ALA A 98 9.07 -14.11 33.18
CA ALA A 98 7.74 -13.51 33.17
C ALA A 98 6.69 -14.61 33.42
N GLU A 99 6.37 -14.88 34.68
CA GLU A 99 5.19 -15.67 35.05
C GLU A 99 3.96 -14.97 34.46
N VAL A 100 3.45 -15.54 33.36
CA VAL A 100 2.28 -15.10 32.57
C VAL A 100 2.53 -13.90 31.63
N GLY A 101 3.28 -14.12 30.55
CA GLY A 101 3.35 -13.20 29.40
C GLY A 101 2.89 -13.85 28.11
N THR A 102 1.74 -13.43 27.57
CA THR A 102 1.31 -13.79 26.21
C THR A 102 2.18 -13.03 25.21
N THR A 103 2.92 -13.73 24.36
CA THR A 103 3.65 -13.12 23.25
C THR A 103 2.68 -12.35 22.35
N THR A 104 2.86 -11.03 22.27
CA THR A 104 2.14 -10.18 21.33
C THR A 104 3.16 -9.40 20.50
N THR A 105 2.91 -9.32 19.20
CA THR A 105 3.64 -8.43 18.30
C THR A 105 3.28 -6.99 18.64
N VAL A 106 4.30 -6.15 18.90
CA VAL A 106 4.11 -4.70 19.10
C VAL A 106 5.05 -3.94 18.18
N ALA A 107 4.48 -3.09 17.33
CA ALA A 107 5.23 -2.09 16.56
C ALA A 107 5.52 -0.89 17.48
N ARG A 108 6.80 -0.55 17.69
CA ARG A 108 7.19 0.65 18.43
C ARG A 108 7.76 1.69 17.47
N THR A 109 7.05 2.81 17.35
CA THR A 109 7.58 4.05 16.80
C THR A 109 8.16 4.86 17.95
N ASP A 110 9.39 5.36 17.82
CA ASP A 110 9.93 6.35 18.75
C ASP A 110 9.21 7.68 18.48
N VAL A 111 8.44 8.16 19.46
CA VAL A 111 7.71 9.43 19.39
C VAL A 111 7.91 10.15 20.72
N GLN A 112 8.57 11.29 20.66
CA GLN A 112 8.60 12.28 21.73
C GLN A 112 7.26 13.05 21.67
N VAL A 113 6.43 12.96 22.72
CA VAL A 113 5.09 13.57 22.76
C VAL A 113 5.04 14.69 23.79
N ASP A 114 4.71 15.88 23.32
CA ASP A 114 4.08 16.97 24.06
C ASP A 114 2.55 16.83 23.95
N GLU A 115 1.82 17.19 25.00
CA GLU A 115 0.41 16.84 25.24
C GLU A 115 -0.57 17.40 24.19
N GLY A 116 -1.47 16.55 23.68
CA GLY A 116 -2.60 17.02 22.87
C GLY A 116 -3.35 15.91 22.15
N SER A 117 -4.43 15.45 22.78
CA SER A 117 -5.57 14.67 22.27
C SER A 117 -5.74 14.59 20.74
N ASP A 118 -5.45 13.44 20.13
CA ASP A 118 -6.42 12.66 19.34
C ASP A 118 -5.81 11.37 18.80
N LYS A 119 -6.59 10.28 18.88
CA LYS A 119 -6.16 8.93 18.50
C LYS A 119 -6.06 8.80 16.98
N LYS A 120 -4.86 8.52 16.48
CA LYS A 120 -4.65 7.62 15.33
C LYS A 120 -3.34 6.86 15.54
N LEU A 121 -3.44 5.71 16.21
CA LEU A 121 -2.40 4.67 16.08
C LEU A 121 -2.52 4.12 14.66
N THR A 122 -1.79 4.74 13.74
CA THR A 122 -1.61 4.19 12.40
C THR A 122 -0.76 2.93 12.54
N VAL A 123 -1.35 1.78 12.21
CA VAL A 123 -0.60 0.56 11.97
C VAL A 123 0.29 0.82 10.77
N VAL A 124 1.57 1.09 11.01
CA VAL A 124 2.57 1.08 9.94
C VAL A 124 2.67 -0.37 9.49
N THR A 125 2.26 -0.64 8.25
CA THR A 125 2.43 -1.96 7.66
C THR A 125 3.93 -2.18 7.48
N SER A 126 4.55 -2.95 8.36
CA SER A 126 5.91 -3.46 8.12
C SER A 126 5.87 -4.27 6.83
N GLY A 127 6.55 -3.74 5.83
CA GLY A 127 6.83 -4.35 4.56
C GLY A 127 7.95 -3.53 3.94
N VAL A 128 8.95 -4.18 3.37
CA VAL A 128 10.04 -3.46 2.69
C VAL A 128 9.42 -2.72 1.51
N THR A 129 9.56 -1.39 1.48
CA THR A 129 9.03 -0.60 0.37
C THR A 129 9.95 -0.74 -0.85
N LEU A 130 9.41 -0.52 -2.05
CA LEU A 130 10.25 -0.42 -3.25
C LEU A 130 11.28 0.71 -3.12
N GLN A 131 10.94 1.79 -2.41
CA GLN A 131 11.85 2.89 -2.14
C GLN A 131 13.10 2.43 -1.37
N ASP A 132 12.94 1.60 -0.33
CA ASP A 132 14.06 1.08 0.45
C ASP A 132 14.98 0.20 -0.40
N LEU A 133 14.39 -0.62 -1.28
CA LEU A 133 15.15 -1.45 -2.22
C LEU A 133 15.95 -0.57 -3.19
N VAL A 134 15.30 0.40 -3.85
CA VAL A 134 15.96 1.29 -4.83
C VAL A 134 17.07 2.08 -4.17
N ASN A 135 16.85 2.62 -2.96
CA ASN A 135 17.87 3.34 -2.20
C ASN A 135 19.06 2.43 -1.85
N GLY A 136 18.79 1.20 -1.40
CA GLY A 136 19.82 0.21 -1.12
C GLY A 136 20.66 -0.13 -2.36
N LEU A 137 20.01 -0.38 -3.50
CA LEU A 137 20.68 -0.69 -4.76
C LEU A 137 21.46 0.51 -5.34
N ASN A 138 20.91 1.72 -5.24
CA ASN A 138 21.59 2.94 -5.66
C ASN A 138 22.83 3.21 -4.78
N SER A 139 22.75 2.96 -3.46
CA SER A 139 23.90 3.07 -2.56
C SER A 139 25.01 2.06 -2.87
N LEU A 140 24.68 0.95 -3.52
CA LEU A 140 25.63 -0.05 -4.03
C LEU A 140 26.21 0.32 -5.41
N GLY A 141 25.84 1.47 -5.98
CA GLY A 141 26.34 1.95 -7.27
C GLY A 141 25.77 1.20 -8.47
N ILE A 142 24.61 0.56 -8.31
CA ILE A 142 23.96 -0.19 -9.40
C ILE A 142 23.43 0.79 -10.45
N GLY A 143 23.76 0.54 -11.72
CA GLY A 143 23.34 1.40 -12.83
C GLY A 143 21.83 1.30 -13.13
N PRO A 144 21.23 2.33 -13.77
CA PRO A 144 19.80 2.33 -14.11
C PRO A 144 19.35 1.10 -14.91
N ARG A 145 20.18 0.63 -15.86
CA ARG A 145 19.90 -0.58 -16.66
C ARG A 145 19.78 -1.85 -15.83
N ASP A 146 20.70 -2.04 -14.89
CA ASP A 146 20.70 -3.19 -13.99
C ASP A 146 19.51 -3.11 -13.05
N LEU A 147 19.18 -1.91 -12.57
CA LEU A 147 18.02 -1.67 -11.72
C LEU A 147 16.71 -1.99 -12.45
N ILE A 148 16.55 -1.59 -13.72
CA ILE A 148 15.40 -1.96 -14.55
C ILE A 148 15.29 -3.48 -14.65
N THR A 149 16.40 -4.18 -14.90
CA THR A 149 16.43 -5.65 -15.01
C THR A 149 15.99 -6.31 -13.69
N ILE A 150 16.49 -5.81 -12.56
CA ILE A 150 16.11 -6.30 -11.22
C ILE A 150 14.61 -6.07 -11.00
N LEU A 151 14.08 -4.88 -11.24
CA LEU A 151 12.66 -4.58 -11.02
C LEU A 151 11.74 -5.38 -11.93
N GLN A 152 12.13 -5.60 -13.19
CA GLN A 152 11.40 -6.48 -14.10
C GLN A 152 11.43 -7.93 -13.64
N ALA A 153 12.56 -8.42 -13.12
CA ALA A 153 12.66 -9.77 -12.55
C ALA A 153 11.79 -9.93 -11.30
N VAL A 154 11.76 -8.93 -10.41
CA VAL A 154 10.89 -8.92 -9.22
C VAL A 154 9.40 -8.93 -9.62
N LYS A 155 9.03 -8.16 -10.65
CA LYS A 155 7.68 -8.20 -11.22
C LYS A 155 7.34 -9.57 -11.81
N ALA A 156 8.26 -10.17 -12.57
CA ALA A 156 8.08 -11.49 -13.17
C ALA A 156 7.96 -12.61 -12.11
N ALA A 157 8.63 -12.47 -10.97
CA ALA A 157 8.50 -13.34 -9.82
C ALA A 157 7.17 -13.17 -9.06
N GLY A 158 6.34 -12.18 -9.43
CA GLY A 158 5.07 -11.87 -8.76
C GLY A 158 5.25 -11.13 -7.42
N ALA A 159 6.48 -10.74 -7.08
CA ALA A 159 6.80 -10.09 -5.81
C ALA A 159 6.54 -8.58 -5.82
N LEU A 160 6.44 -7.96 -7.01
CA LEU A 160 6.09 -6.56 -7.19
C LEU A 160 4.72 -6.43 -7.86
N GLN A 161 3.76 -5.86 -7.12
CA GLN A 161 2.40 -5.62 -7.57
C GLN A 161 2.30 -4.20 -8.16
N ALA A 162 3.02 -3.97 -9.25
CA ALA A 162 3.03 -2.68 -9.93
C ALA A 162 3.20 -2.82 -11.45
N GLU A 163 2.65 -1.85 -12.17
CA GLU A 163 3.00 -1.65 -13.57
C GLU A 163 4.35 -0.93 -13.67
N ILE A 164 5.21 -1.40 -14.57
CA ILE A 164 6.50 -0.78 -14.85
C ILE A 164 6.43 -0.25 -16.27
N ALA A 165 6.66 1.06 -16.45
CA ALA A 165 6.81 1.71 -17.73
C ALA A 165 8.24 2.25 -17.85
N VAL A 166 8.91 1.93 -18.95
CA VAL A 166 10.28 2.40 -19.25
C VAL A 166 10.20 3.41 -20.40
N MET A 167 10.86 4.56 -20.22
CA MET A 167 10.93 5.67 -21.19
C MET A 167 12.37 5.98 -21.58
#